data_AF-A0A9D3Q3J4-F1
#
_entry.id   AF-A0A9D3Q3J4-F1
#
_cell.length_a   1.000
_cell.length_b   1.000
_cell.length_c   1.000
_cell.angle_alpha   90.00
_cell.angle_beta   90.00
_cell.angle_gamma   90.00
#
_symmetry.space_group_name_H-M   'P 1'
#
loop_
_entity.id
_entity.type
_entity.pdbx_description
1 polymer ?
#
loop_
_entity_poly.entity_id
_entity_poly.type
_entity_poly.pdbx_seq_one_letter_code
_entity_poly.pdbx_strand_id
1 'polypeptide(L)'
;MLSAFVLLLLVCLQAHVLGKPQPQSLGCDELLGSGKVMDKCGVCGGDNTACKIVSGIFKHTLTKVGYHKIVEIPEGATKINVTEMIKSRNYLALRSRSGRSIINGNWAIDRPGKYEGVGTMFTYRRPNEIRSTAGESFLAEGPTNEILDVYMIYQQPNPGVHYEFILPAENAVSPQVPPDSRHSGNTLNGQGEREHEHASAGRLPPKTPDNQVPVAQPPRRPREYNWKLVGSTECSASCGRGTRYTVFRCVRRATHEQVMDSLCDSSSRPSSQEEPCNMHPCPAFWDIGEWSECSRTCGLGMQHRQVLCRQVYANRTLNVQTSRCQHLERPETTTTCQLKICSEWQIRTEWTPCSVPCGVGQKSREVRCVSNVGDFVADEDCNMKLRPNDVENCDMGPCAKSWFFTEWSSQCSAQCGMGVQTRNVLCLTNHVSSLPLEGCGLERPPESQTCNNGPCENQIEWFTGQWSQCSAECGTGSQQREVVCLMKSGEGFTVLPPYECSSLDRPASQQSCQLKACGAKWYHTDWSACSKTCEEGFRVREVRCLSDDMLPSDDCEAQLRPEEREACSPEPCVPEIDENCRDKYFNCNVVVQARLCVYNYYKTACCASCMRVAQRQPGYRGRR
;
A
#
# COMPACT_ATOMS: atom_id res chain seq x y z
N MET A 1 41.33 -43.95 -18.64
CA MET A 1 39.87 -43.75 -18.78
C MET A 1 39.28 -42.84 -17.69
N LEU A 2 40.01 -41.82 -17.21
CA LEU A 2 39.48 -40.81 -16.27
C LEU A 2 39.88 -39.36 -16.62
N SER A 3 40.67 -39.16 -17.68
CA SER A 3 41.11 -37.82 -18.14
C SER A 3 40.23 -37.25 -19.26
N ALA A 4 39.50 -38.09 -20.00
CA ALA A 4 38.62 -37.63 -21.09
C ALA A 4 37.27 -37.07 -20.60
N PHE A 5 36.75 -37.54 -19.46
CA PHE A 5 35.49 -37.07 -18.90
C PHE A 5 35.60 -35.69 -18.23
N VAL A 6 36.77 -35.36 -17.68
CA VAL A 6 37.02 -34.05 -17.08
C VAL A 6 37.15 -32.97 -18.16
N LEU A 7 37.74 -33.30 -19.32
CA LEU A 7 37.84 -32.36 -20.45
C LEU A 7 36.48 -32.11 -21.12
N LEU A 8 35.59 -33.12 -21.19
CA LEU A 8 34.22 -32.93 -21.71
C LEU A 8 33.35 -32.07 -20.77
N LEU A 9 33.53 -32.20 -19.45
CA LEU A 9 32.87 -31.35 -18.47
C LEU A 9 33.39 -29.90 -18.47
N LEU A 10 34.69 -29.69 -18.69
CA LEU A 10 35.27 -28.35 -18.86
C LEU A 10 34.83 -27.67 -20.15
N VAL A 11 34.65 -28.42 -21.25
CA VAL A 11 34.12 -27.86 -22.51
C VAL A 11 32.61 -27.57 -22.39
N CYS A 12 31.82 -28.37 -21.65
CA CYS A 12 30.42 -28.04 -21.36
C CYS A 12 30.27 -26.84 -20.40
N LEU A 13 31.21 -26.61 -19.48
CA LEU A 13 31.21 -25.44 -18.60
C LEU A 13 31.75 -24.17 -19.28
N GLN A 14 32.58 -24.28 -20.32
CA GLN A 14 33.03 -23.13 -21.12
C GLN A 14 32.17 -22.83 -22.36
N ALA A 15 31.28 -23.74 -22.77
CA ALA A 15 30.32 -23.50 -23.87
C ALA A 15 28.98 -22.87 -23.41
N HIS A 16 28.83 -22.51 -22.12
CA HIS A 16 27.75 -21.65 -21.64
C HIS A 16 28.15 -20.17 -21.45
N VAL A 17 29.29 -19.78 -22.02
CA VAL A 17 29.72 -18.37 -22.16
C VAL A 17 29.81 -17.98 -23.64
N LEU A 18 28.86 -18.44 -24.46
CA LEU A 18 28.37 -17.58 -25.53
C LEU A 18 27.21 -16.81 -24.94
N GLY A 19 27.44 -15.52 -24.65
CA GLY A 19 26.42 -14.61 -24.20
C GLY A 19 25.18 -14.79 -25.07
N LYS A 20 24.07 -15.17 -24.43
CA LYS A 20 22.76 -14.85 -24.98
C LYS A 20 22.86 -13.39 -25.45
N PRO A 21 22.46 -13.02 -26.68
CA PRO A 21 22.33 -11.61 -27.01
C PRO A 21 21.44 -11.02 -25.92
N GLN A 22 22.04 -10.22 -25.05
CA GLN A 22 21.32 -9.49 -24.04
C GLN A 22 20.33 -8.66 -24.85
N PRO A 23 19.02 -8.73 -24.56
CA PRO A 23 18.08 -7.87 -25.26
C PRO A 23 18.54 -6.44 -25.03
N GLN A 24 19.20 -5.84 -26.04
CA GLN A 24 19.64 -4.46 -25.97
C GLN A 24 18.35 -3.66 -26.00
N SER A 25 18.01 -3.05 -24.86
CA SER A 25 16.88 -2.13 -24.81
C SER A 25 17.21 -0.92 -25.68
N LEU A 26 16.23 -0.50 -26.50
CA LEU A 26 16.27 0.81 -27.14
C LEU A 26 16.44 1.87 -26.05
N GLY A 27 17.49 2.68 -26.17
CA GLY A 27 17.64 3.88 -25.35
C GLY A 27 16.58 4.91 -25.72
N CYS A 28 16.35 5.88 -24.84
CA CYS A 28 15.43 6.99 -25.09
C CYS A 28 15.84 7.92 -26.26
N ASP A 29 17.02 7.71 -26.82
CA ASP A 29 17.61 8.35 -27.98
C ASP A 29 17.46 7.52 -29.27
N GLU A 30 16.59 6.51 -29.24
CA GLU A 30 16.28 5.60 -30.36
C GLU A 30 17.47 4.72 -30.80
N LEU A 31 18.55 4.68 -30.00
CA LEU A 31 19.75 3.87 -30.26
C LEU A 31 19.73 2.58 -29.41
N LEU A 32 19.80 1.43 -30.08
CA LEU A 32 19.92 0.12 -29.45
C LEU A 32 21.23 0.03 -28.65
N GLY A 33 21.12 -0.24 -27.34
CA GLY A 33 22.29 -0.40 -26.48
C GLY A 33 22.95 0.90 -25.99
N SER A 34 22.32 2.06 -26.22
CA SER A 34 22.80 3.37 -25.73
C SER A 34 22.85 3.45 -24.19
N GLY A 35 22.02 2.67 -23.50
CA GLY A 35 21.92 2.67 -22.03
C GLY A 35 21.30 3.95 -21.44
N LYS A 36 20.98 4.95 -22.28
CA LYS A 36 20.29 6.16 -21.87
C LYS A 36 18.81 5.89 -21.60
N VAL A 37 18.34 6.36 -20.45
CA VAL A 37 16.96 6.26 -19.99
C VAL A 37 16.39 7.68 -19.86
N MET A 38 15.09 7.86 -20.08
CA MET A 38 14.44 9.13 -19.80
C MET A 38 14.56 9.44 -18.31
N ASP A 39 14.96 10.67 -17.98
CA ASP A 39 14.88 11.17 -16.62
C ASP A 39 13.42 11.46 -16.22
N LYS A 40 13.16 11.77 -14.94
CA LYS A 40 11.80 12.07 -14.47
C LYS A 40 11.18 13.29 -15.17
N CYS A 41 11.99 14.18 -15.73
CA CYS A 41 11.56 15.35 -16.49
C CYS A 41 11.26 15.05 -17.96
N GLY A 42 11.45 13.81 -18.42
CA GLY A 42 11.25 13.42 -19.81
C GLY A 42 12.43 13.76 -20.73
N VAL A 43 13.61 14.06 -20.17
CA VAL A 43 14.84 14.34 -20.91
C VAL A 43 15.69 13.07 -21.00
N CYS A 44 16.05 12.69 -22.23
CA CYS A 44 16.83 11.47 -22.46
C CYS A 44 18.27 11.62 -21.95
N GLY A 45 18.66 10.81 -20.95
CA GLY A 45 19.96 10.93 -20.30
C GLY A 45 20.12 12.20 -19.46
N GLY A 46 19.00 12.82 -19.05
CA GLY A 46 18.98 13.97 -18.16
C GLY A 46 19.28 13.64 -16.71
N ASP A 47 19.49 14.67 -15.90
CA ASP A 47 19.86 14.61 -14.48
C ASP A 47 18.70 15.00 -13.53
N ASN A 48 17.47 15.10 -14.05
CA ASN A 48 16.26 15.58 -13.36
C ASN A 48 16.29 17.07 -12.97
N THR A 49 17.17 17.89 -13.56
CA THR A 49 17.20 19.34 -13.30
C THR A 49 16.27 20.16 -14.21
N ALA A 50 15.80 19.56 -15.31
CA ALA A 50 15.00 20.24 -16.34
C ALA A 50 13.54 20.52 -15.93
N CYS A 51 13.10 20.05 -14.76
CA CYS A 51 11.76 20.21 -14.24
C CYS A 51 11.76 20.23 -12.70
N LYS A 52 10.69 20.74 -12.09
CA LYS A 52 10.53 20.72 -10.64
C LYS A 52 9.62 19.57 -10.21
N ILE A 53 10.18 18.60 -9.51
CA ILE A 53 9.42 17.47 -8.93
C ILE A 53 8.88 17.88 -7.57
N VAL A 54 7.57 17.79 -7.39
CA VAL A 54 6.88 18.07 -6.13
C VAL A 54 6.31 16.77 -5.59
N SER A 55 6.74 16.34 -4.41
CA SER A 55 6.26 15.12 -3.75
C SER A 55 6.07 15.33 -2.25
N GLY A 56 5.07 14.69 -1.66
CA GLY A 56 4.82 14.76 -0.23
C GLY A 56 3.85 13.70 0.29
N ILE A 57 3.69 13.66 1.61
CA ILE A 57 2.77 12.73 2.29
C ILE A 57 1.89 13.53 3.25
N PHE A 58 0.57 13.45 3.08
CA PHE A 58 -0.41 14.07 3.96
C PHE A 58 -0.89 13.11 5.04
N LYS A 59 -0.53 13.38 6.30
CA LYS A 59 -0.85 12.58 7.50
C LYS A 59 -1.54 13.37 8.62
N HIS A 60 -2.16 14.51 8.31
CA HIS A 60 -2.82 15.33 9.32
C HIS A 60 -3.99 14.57 9.98
N THR A 61 -4.11 14.73 11.30
CA THR A 61 -5.24 14.22 12.10
C THR A 61 -6.47 15.09 11.88
N LEU A 62 -7.54 14.49 11.39
CA LEU A 62 -8.81 15.17 11.09
C LEU A 62 -9.88 14.70 12.07
N THR A 63 -10.69 15.62 12.58
CA THR A 63 -11.71 15.33 13.62
C THR A 63 -13.13 15.50 13.13
N LYS A 64 -13.34 16.09 11.94
CA LYS A 64 -14.67 16.36 11.36
C LYS A 64 -14.83 15.64 10.04
N VAL A 65 -16.00 15.01 9.83
CA VAL A 65 -16.39 14.44 8.53
C VAL A 65 -16.57 15.58 7.53
N GLY A 66 -16.02 15.43 6.32
CA GLY A 66 -16.12 16.45 5.26
C GLY A 66 -14.93 16.43 4.29
N TYR A 67 -14.89 17.43 3.40
CA TYR A 67 -13.80 17.64 2.46
C TYR A 67 -12.64 18.37 3.13
N HIS A 68 -11.47 17.75 3.17
CA HIS A 68 -10.24 18.34 3.70
C HIS A 68 -9.21 18.49 2.59
N LYS A 69 -8.70 19.70 2.35
CA LYS A 69 -7.72 19.97 1.28
C LYS A 69 -6.39 19.30 1.64
N ILE A 70 -5.83 18.55 0.69
CA ILE A 70 -4.55 17.83 0.81
C ILE A 70 -3.42 18.67 0.23
N VAL A 71 -3.54 19.02 -1.06
CA VAL A 71 -2.52 19.73 -1.84
C VAL A 71 -3.18 20.46 -3.00
N GLU A 72 -2.53 21.54 -3.45
CA GLU A 72 -2.88 22.25 -4.67
C GLU A 72 -1.91 21.85 -5.79
N ILE A 73 -2.44 21.45 -6.94
CA ILE A 73 -1.68 21.09 -8.14
C ILE A 73 -1.78 22.27 -9.12
N PRO A 74 -0.68 22.97 -9.40
CA PRO A 74 -0.67 24.12 -10.32
C PRO A 74 -1.05 23.77 -11.76
N GLU A 75 -1.30 24.80 -12.56
CA GLU A 75 -1.35 24.67 -14.02
C GLU A 75 0.02 24.25 -14.59
N GLY A 76 0.02 23.58 -15.73
CA GLY A 76 1.21 23.00 -16.36
C GLY A 76 1.72 21.70 -15.72
N ALA A 77 1.10 21.22 -14.64
CA ALA A 77 1.55 20.02 -13.94
C ALA A 77 1.36 18.75 -14.79
N THR A 78 2.39 17.91 -14.81
CA THR A 78 2.45 16.63 -15.53
C THR A 78 2.75 15.49 -14.56
N LYS A 79 2.55 14.24 -15.00
CA LYS A 79 2.85 13.02 -14.22
C LYS A 79 2.25 13.06 -12.81
N ILE A 80 0.99 13.47 -12.73
CA ILE A 80 0.26 13.59 -11.47
C ILE A 80 -0.08 12.20 -10.95
N ASN A 81 0.30 11.92 -9.71
CA ASN A 81 -0.01 10.69 -9.01
C ASN A 81 -0.39 11.02 -7.57
N VAL A 82 -1.65 10.75 -7.22
CA VAL A 82 -2.14 10.83 -5.84
C VAL A 82 -2.66 9.48 -5.43
N THR A 83 -2.05 8.89 -4.40
CA THR A 83 -2.32 7.54 -3.95
C THR A 83 -2.41 7.48 -2.43
N GLU A 84 -3.50 6.91 -1.93
CA GLU A 84 -3.64 6.55 -0.53
C GLU A 84 -2.72 5.37 -0.19
N MET A 85 -1.96 5.49 0.91
CA MET A 85 -0.91 4.52 1.25
C MET A 85 -1.47 3.13 1.60
N ILE A 86 -2.61 3.09 2.29
CA ILE A 86 -3.29 1.86 2.71
C ILE A 86 -4.78 2.05 2.51
N LYS A 87 -5.46 1.02 2.00
CA LYS A 87 -6.92 1.03 1.82
C LYS A 87 -7.66 1.51 3.06
N SER A 88 -8.52 2.50 2.87
CA SER A 88 -9.30 3.10 3.92
C SER A 88 -10.76 3.33 3.47
N ARG A 89 -11.62 3.81 4.38
CA ARG A 89 -12.99 4.26 4.07
C ARG A 89 -13.04 5.72 3.59
N ASN A 90 -11.91 6.42 3.54
CA ASN A 90 -11.81 7.77 2.99
C ASN A 90 -11.89 7.72 1.46
N TYR A 91 -12.25 8.85 0.86
CA TYR A 91 -12.30 8.99 -0.60
C TYR A 91 -11.44 10.18 -1.02
N LEU A 92 -10.67 10.00 -2.09
CA LEU A 92 -9.92 11.07 -2.72
C LEU A 92 -10.84 11.82 -3.68
N ALA A 93 -10.86 13.14 -3.60
CA ALA A 93 -11.66 13.99 -4.44
C ALA A 93 -10.79 15.02 -5.15
N LEU A 94 -11.19 15.39 -6.37
CA LEU A 94 -10.47 16.33 -7.20
C LEU A 94 -11.44 17.39 -7.72
N ARG A 95 -11.09 18.66 -7.49
CA ARG A 95 -11.89 19.80 -7.90
C ARG A 95 -11.01 20.83 -8.58
N SER A 96 -11.46 21.43 -9.68
CA SER A 96 -10.80 22.62 -10.23
C SER A 96 -11.00 23.82 -9.31
N ARG A 97 -10.05 24.76 -9.31
CA ARG A 97 -10.18 26.05 -8.62
C ARG A 97 -11.38 26.87 -9.12
N SER A 98 -11.88 26.59 -10.33
CA SER A 98 -13.15 27.15 -10.86
C SER A 98 -14.41 26.57 -10.19
N GLY A 99 -14.27 25.61 -9.28
CA GLY A 99 -15.37 24.98 -8.55
C GLY A 99 -15.95 23.72 -9.20
N ARG A 100 -15.48 23.35 -10.40
CA ARG A 100 -15.93 22.13 -11.11
C ARG A 100 -15.32 20.87 -10.48
N SER A 101 -16.18 19.97 -10.01
CA SER A 101 -15.81 18.65 -9.51
C SER A 101 -15.43 17.71 -10.67
N ILE A 102 -14.29 17.00 -10.55
CA ILE A 102 -13.79 16.08 -11.58
C ILE A 102 -13.86 14.63 -11.09
N ILE A 103 -13.49 14.39 -9.83
CA ILE A 103 -13.56 13.08 -9.17
C ILE A 103 -14.16 13.27 -7.78
N ASN A 104 -15.14 12.45 -7.43
CA ASN A 104 -15.76 12.35 -6.10
C ASN A 104 -16.18 13.73 -5.54
N GLY A 105 -16.93 14.51 -6.31
CA GLY A 105 -17.42 15.82 -5.86
C GLY A 105 -18.92 15.85 -5.59
N ASN A 106 -19.39 16.95 -5.01
CA ASN A 106 -20.82 17.16 -4.66
C ASN A 106 -21.41 16.03 -3.79
N TRP A 107 -20.58 15.41 -2.95
CA TRP A 107 -20.93 14.27 -2.09
C TRP A 107 -21.34 13.00 -2.86
N ALA A 108 -21.06 12.94 -4.15
CA ALA A 108 -21.20 11.73 -4.97
C ALA A 108 -19.86 10.99 -5.06
N ILE A 109 -19.92 9.65 -5.06
CA ILE A 109 -18.75 8.80 -5.28
C ILE A 109 -18.82 8.25 -6.70
N ASP A 110 -17.79 8.58 -7.47
CA ASP A 110 -17.62 8.17 -8.85
C ASP A 110 -17.11 6.73 -8.94
N ARG A 111 -17.41 6.04 -10.05
CA ARG A 111 -16.93 4.67 -10.28
C ARG A 111 -15.47 4.67 -10.73
N PRO A 112 -14.65 3.65 -10.46
CA PRO A 112 -13.31 3.55 -11.05
C PRO A 112 -13.39 3.68 -12.58
N GLY A 113 -12.56 4.55 -13.17
CA GLY A 113 -12.72 4.94 -14.57
C GLY A 113 -11.79 6.07 -15.00
N LYS A 114 -12.05 6.61 -16.19
CA LYS A 114 -11.31 7.74 -16.77
C LYS A 114 -12.21 8.98 -16.77
N TYR A 115 -11.71 10.08 -16.23
CA TYR A 115 -12.41 11.33 -16.02
C TYR A 115 -11.66 12.46 -16.72
N GLU A 116 -12.32 13.16 -17.62
CA GLU A 116 -11.73 14.29 -18.32
C GLU A 116 -11.79 15.57 -17.46
N GLY A 117 -10.67 16.25 -17.30
CA GLY A 117 -10.67 17.52 -16.61
C GLY A 117 -9.38 18.31 -16.75
N VAL A 118 -9.56 19.62 -16.97
CA VAL A 118 -8.47 20.61 -16.89
C VAL A 118 -7.32 20.27 -17.87
N GLY A 119 -7.68 19.97 -19.13
CA GLY A 119 -6.70 19.70 -20.20
C GLY A 119 -6.11 18.29 -20.24
N THR A 120 -6.41 17.44 -19.25
CA THR A 120 -5.89 16.07 -19.16
C THR A 120 -6.98 15.06 -18.77
N MET A 121 -6.64 13.77 -18.85
CA MET A 121 -7.52 12.67 -18.46
C MET A 121 -6.99 12.00 -17.18
N PHE A 122 -7.81 12.03 -16.13
CA PHE A 122 -7.52 11.38 -14.86
C PHE A 122 -8.02 9.94 -14.87
N THR A 123 -7.15 9.00 -14.54
CA THR A 123 -7.52 7.60 -14.30
C THR A 123 -7.72 7.38 -12.81
N TYR A 124 -8.96 7.23 -12.38
CA TYR A 124 -9.36 6.97 -11.01
C TYR A 124 -9.50 5.47 -10.76
N ARG A 125 -8.82 4.96 -9.73
CA ARG A 125 -8.76 3.53 -9.40
C ARG A 125 -9.09 3.31 -7.93
N ARG A 126 -9.97 2.34 -7.68
CA ARG A 126 -10.28 1.85 -6.36
C ARG A 126 -10.32 0.33 -6.36
N PRO A 127 -9.33 -0.35 -5.76
CA PRO A 127 -9.28 -1.81 -5.73
C PRO A 127 -10.44 -2.41 -4.92
N ASN A 128 -11.33 -3.14 -5.62
CA ASN A 128 -12.51 -3.76 -5.01
C ASN A 128 -12.22 -5.12 -4.35
N GLU A 129 -11.02 -5.67 -4.51
CA GLU A 129 -10.67 -6.97 -3.93
C GLU A 129 -10.52 -6.89 -2.40
N ILE A 130 -11.15 -7.84 -1.71
CA ILE A 130 -11.11 -7.97 -0.24
C ILE A 130 -9.67 -8.23 0.26
N ARG A 131 -8.83 -8.87 -0.58
CA ARG A 131 -7.44 -9.19 -0.26
C ARG A 131 -6.44 -8.06 -0.57
N SER A 132 -6.87 -7.01 -1.26
CA SER A 132 -5.99 -5.91 -1.65
C SER A 132 -5.88 -4.87 -0.54
N THR A 133 -4.65 -4.59 -0.12
CA THR A 133 -4.31 -3.48 0.79
C THR A 133 -4.06 -2.16 0.06
N ALA A 134 -4.05 -2.18 -1.28
CA ALA A 134 -3.78 -1.01 -2.10
C ALA A 134 -4.89 0.04 -1.92
N GLY A 135 -4.48 1.26 -1.60
CA GLY A 135 -5.37 2.39 -1.41
C GLY A 135 -5.96 2.93 -2.71
N GLU A 136 -6.89 3.86 -2.55
CA GLU A 136 -7.47 4.61 -3.64
C GLU A 136 -6.43 5.51 -4.33
N SER A 137 -6.52 5.67 -5.66
CA SER A 137 -5.60 6.53 -6.40
C SER A 137 -6.24 7.20 -7.60
N PHE A 138 -5.71 8.36 -7.98
CA PHE A 138 -5.94 8.92 -9.30
C PHE A 138 -4.61 9.40 -9.93
N LEU A 139 -4.48 9.15 -11.24
CA LEU A 139 -3.27 9.47 -12.00
C LEU A 139 -3.61 10.22 -13.28
N ALA A 140 -2.76 11.16 -13.69
CA ALA A 140 -2.89 11.86 -14.97
C ALA A 140 -1.52 12.18 -15.57
N GLU A 141 -1.42 12.11 -16.89
CA GLU A 141 -0.19 12.46 -17.61
C GLU A 141 0.04 13.98 -17.64
N GLY A 142 -1.03 14.77 -17.68
CA GLY A 142 -0.97 16.23 -17.83
C GLY A 142 -0.75 16.65 -19.30
N PRO A 143 -0.42 17.92 -19.56
CA PRO A 143 -0.36 19.03 -18.60
C PRO A 143 -1.75 19.47 -18.13
N THR A 144 -1.83 20.05 -16.94
CA THR A 144 -3.05 20.71 -16.45
C THR A 144 -3.18 22.12 -17.04
N ASN A 145 -4.40 22.54 -17.39
CA ASN A 145 -4.67 23.90 -17.91
C ASN A 145 -5.12 24.90 -16.84
N GLU A 146 -5.43 24.44 -15.64
CA GLU A 146 -5.91 25.22 -14.49
C GLU A 146 -5.37 24.59 -13.21
N ILE A 147 -5.48 25.34 -12.11
CA ILE A 147 -5.12 24.88 -10.78
C ILE A 147 -6.18 23.91 -10.25
N LEU A 148 -5.74 22.80 -9.67
CA LEU A 148 -6.57 21.75 -9.10
C LEU A 148 -6.36 21.64 -7.59
N ASP A 149 -7.46 21.52 -6.86
CA ASP A 149 -7.46 21.24 -5.44
C ASP A 149 -7.76 19.76 -5.19
N VAL A 150 -6.83 19.09 -4.52
CA VAL A 150 -7.00 17.71 -4.07
C VAL A 150 -7.63 17.72 -2.67
N TYR A 151 -8.69 16.94 -2.49
CA TYR A 151 -9.39 16.79 -1.23
C TYR A 151 -9.44 15.34 -0.78
N MET A 152 -9.61 15.13 0.52
CA MET A 152 -10.03 13.87 1.11
C MET A 152 -11.40 14.03 1.75
N ILE A 153 -12.34 13.16 1.40
CA ILE A 153 -13.61 12.99 2.11
C ILE A 153 -13.33 12.08 3.31
N TYR A 154 -13.24 12.69 4.49
CA TYR A 154 -12.84 12.01 5.72
C TYR A 154 -14.00 11.18 6.32
N GLN A 155 -13.80 9.87 6.46
CA GLN A 155 -14.69 8.92 7.14
C GLN A 155 -13.99 8.13 8.25
N GLN A 156 -12.68 7.94 8.16
CA GLN A 156 -11.87 7.21 9.15
C GLN A 156 -10.45 7.79 9.24
N PRO A 157 -9.67 7.48 10.30
CA PRO A 157 -8.31 7.99 10.46
C PRO A 157 -7.47 7.82 9.19
N ASN A 158 -6.81 8.90 8.79
CA ASN A 158 -6.05 8.99 7.55
C ASN A 158 -4.79 8.08 7.62
N PRO A 159 -4.68 7.03 6.77
CA PRO A 159 -3.49 6.18 6.73
C PRO A 159 -2.26 6.88 6.11
N GLY A 160 -2.48 8.02 5.47
CA GLY A 160 -1.49 8.77 4.70
C GLY A 160 -1.87 8.79 3.23
N VAL A 161 -1.79 9.97 2.61
CA VAL A 161 -1.95 10.15 1.16
C VAL A 161 -0.64 10.65 0.58
N HIS A 162 -0.04 9.88 -0.31
CA HIS A 162 1.14 10.28 -1.06
C HIS A 162 0.70 11.02 -2.33
N TYR A 163 1.33 12.16 -2.61
CA TYR A 163 1.15 12.88 -3.86
C TYR A 163 2.51 13.18 -4.50
N GLU A 164 2.58 13.07 -5.83
CA GLU A 164 3.74 13.44 -6.64
C GLU A 164 3.24 14.03 -7.96
N PHE A 165 3.85 15.13 -8.41
CA PHE A 165 3.62 15.74 -9.73
C PHE A 165 4.83 16.55 -10.17
N ILE A 166 4.92 16.82 -11.47
CA ILE A 166 6.06 17.50 -12.10
C ILE A 166 5.60 18.83 -12.69
N LEU A 167 6.33 19.89 -12.40
CA LEU A 167 6.12 21.22 -12.95
C LEU A 167 7.17 21.53 -14.01
N PRO A 168 6.79 22.13 -15.15
CA PRO A 168 7.74 22.57 -16.17
C PRO A 168 8.67 23.63 -15.58
N ALA A 169 9.96 23.56 -15.91
CA ALA A 169 10.85 24.69 -15.68
C ALA A 169 10.40 25.87 -16.56
N GLU A 170 10.42 27.09 -16.02
CA GLU A 170 10.08 28.28 -16.81
C GLU A 170 10.95 28.31 -18.08
N ASN A 171 10.28 28.21 -19.24
CA ASN A 171 10.81 28.13 -20.62
C ASN A 171 10.95 26.71 -21.23
N ALA A 172 9.85 26.12 -21.71
CA ALA A 172 9.90 25.18 -22.84
C ALA A 172 8.58 25.16 -23.63
N VAL A 173 8.68 25.55 -24.91
CA VAL A 173 7.63 25.60 -25.93
C VAL A 173 7.33 24.19 -26.45
N SER A 174 6.06 23.86 -26.59
CA SER A 174 5.56 22.59 -27.16
C SER A 174 5.62 22.60 -28.70
N PRO A 175 5.89 21.47 -29.37
CA PRO A 175 5.46 21.25 -30.75
C PRO A 175 4.47 20.08 -30.91
N GLN A 176 3.36 20.37 -31.60
CA GLN A 176 2.38 19.47 -32.20
C GLN A 176 3.00 18.73 -33.43
N VAL A 177 2.61 17.55 -33.92
CA VAL A 177 1.39 17.13 -34.69
C VAL A 177 1.52 15.60 -35.10
N PRO A 178 0.43 14.83 -35.36
CA PRO A 178 0.37 13.38 -35.76
C PRO A 178 0.12 13.18 -37.31
N PRO A 179 -0.52 12.11 -37.91
CA PRO A 179 -0.72 10.64 -37.65
C PRO A 179 -0.41 9.71 -38.90
N ASP A 180 -0.52 8.36 -38.76
CA ASP A 180 -0.93 7.27 -39.74
C ASP A 180 -0.12 5.95 -39.57
N SER A 181 -0.51 4.72 -39.95
CA SER A 181 -1.78 4.01 -40.21
C SER A 181 -1.49 2.47 -40.37
N ARG A 182 -2.44 1.64 -39.89
CA ARG A 182 -2.99 0.36 -40.42
C ARG A 182 -2.18 -0.92 -40.79
N HIS A 183 -2.88 -2.03 -40.48
CA HIS A 183 -3.00 -3.37 -41.11
C HIS A 183 -2.04 -4.49 -40.65
N SER A 184 -2.51 -5.57 -39.99
CA SER A 184 -3.50 -6.64 -40.33
C SER A 184 -2.82 -7.90 -40.87
N GLY A 185 -3.10 -9.06 -40.26
CA GLY A 185 -3.33 -10.30 -41.02
C GLY A 185 -2.52 -11.56 -40.66
N ASN A 186 -3.20 -12.44 -39.90
CA ASN A 186 -3.39 -13.88 -40.14
C ASN A 186 -2.31 -14.96 -39.85
N THR A 187 -2.61 -15.75 -38.80
CA THR A 187 -3.00 -17.18 -38.78
C THR A 187 -2.34 -18.17 -39.77
N LEU A 188 -1.83 -19.30 -39.26
CA LEU A 188 -2.37 -20.66 -39.52
C LEU A 188 -1.68 -21.79 -38.74
N ASN A 189 -2.54 -22.66 -38.21
CA ASN A 189 -2.32 -23.94 -37.53
C ASN A 189 -1.77 -25.03 -38.48
N GLY A 190 -1.19 -26.08 -37.88
CA GLY A 190 -1.05 -27.40 -38.51
C GLY A 190 -0.59 -28.48 -37.53
N GLN A 191 -1.55 -29.18 -36.94
CA GLN A 191 -1.40 -30.45 -36.19
C GLN A 191 -1.16 -31.63 -37.16
N GLY A 192 -0.60 -32.75 -36.67
CA GLY A 192 -0.57 -34.00 -37.42
C GLY A 192 0.26 -35.14 -36.83
N GLU A 193 -0.31 -35.82 -35.85
CA GLU A 193 0.05 -37.12 -35.26
C GLU A 193 0.08 -38.31 -36.26
N ARG A 194 0.99 -39.29 -36.07
CA ARG A 194 0.76 -40.73 -35.71
C ARG A 194 1.70 -41.78 -36.34
N GLU A 195 1.93 -42.81 -35.53
CA GLU A 195 2.81 -43.98 -35.64
C GLU A 195 2.15 -45.26 -36.24
N HIS A 196 3.01 -46.27 -36.42
CA HIS A 196 2.84 -47.75 -36.31
C HIS A 196 2.79 -48.68 -37.56
N GLU A 197 3.91 -49.42 -37.72
CA GLU A 197 4.13 -50.88 -37.93
C GLU A 197 3.46 -51.74 -39.05
N HIS A 198 4.30 -52.54 -39.76
CA HIS A 198 4.32 -54.02 -39.65
C HIS A 198 5.41 -54.75 -40.50
N ALA A 199 6.02 -55.77 -39.86
CA ALA A 199 6.33 -57.15 -40.32
C ALA A 199 7.41 -57.47 -41.41
N SER A 200 8.39 -58.33 -41.06
CA SER A 200 8.48 -59.73 -41.56
C SER A 200 9.75 -60.52 -41.17
N ALA A 201 9.49 -61.76 -40.73
CA ALA A 201 10.09 -63.07 -41.06
C ALA A 201 11.62 -63.35 -41.01
N GLY A 202 11.97 -64.50 -40.41
CA GLY A 202 13.33 -65.09 -40.38
C GLY A 202 13.46 -66.47 -41.03
N ARG A 203 14.67 -67.07 -40.94
CA ARG A 203 15.11 -68.50 -41.07
C ARG A 203 16.64 -68.50 -41.30
N LEU A 204 17.53 -69.44 -40.91
CA LEU A 204 17.58 -70.90 -40.66
C LEU A 204 18.90 -71.25 -39.89
N PRO A 205 19.05 -72.45 -39.29
CA PRO A 205 20.35 -73.15 -39.19
C PRO A 205 20.34 -74.51 -39.94
N PRO A 206 21.50 -75.07 -40.36
CA PRO A 206 21.54 -76.25 -41.22
C PRO A 206 21.72 -77.57 -40.46
N LYS A 207 21.15 -78.64 -41.03
CA LYS A 207 21.42 -80.05 -40.76
C LYS A 207 22.27 -80.62 -41.91
N THR A 208 23.16 -81.57 -41.61
CA THR A 208 23.80 -82.47 -42.58
C THR A 208 23.39 -83.92 -42.31
N PRO A 209 23.09 -84.72 -43.35
CA PRO A 209 22.96 -86.18 -43.25
C PRO A 209 24.20 -86.89 -43.84
N ASP A 210 24.55 -88.06 -43.33
CA ASP A 210 25.26 -89.05 -44.14
C ASP A 210 24.94 -90.49 -43.71
N ASN A 211 24.97 -91.37 -44.70
CA ASN A 211 24.37 -92.69 -44.73
C ASN A 211 25.49 -93.71 -45.00
N GLN A 212 25.77 -94.66 -44.10
CA GLN A 212 26.71 -95.76 -44.36
C GLN A 212 26.38 -97.05 -43.58
N VAL A 213 26.59 -98.18 -44.26
CA VAL A 213 26.13 -99.58 -44.07
C VAL A 213 26.96 -100.34 -42.99
N PRO A 214 26.48 -101.48 -42.43
CA PRO A 214 26.96 -102.04 -41.15
C PRO A 214 28.31 -102.76 -41.23
N VAL A 215 29.15 -102.54 -40.20
CA VAL A 215 30.37 -103.31 -39.93
C VAL A 215 30.16 -104.23 -38.73
N ALA A 216 30.63 -105.47 -38.86
CA ALA A 216 30.48 -106.57 -37.93
C ALA A 216 31.02 -106.29 -36.51
N GLN A 217 30.33 -106.84 -35.52
CA GLN A 217 30.67 -106.80 -34.10
C GLN A 217 31.91 -107.65 -33.77
N PRO A 218 32.83 -107.18 -32.91
CA PRO A 218 33.73 -108.05 -32.16
C PRO A 218 32.98 -108.62 -30.92
N PRO A 219 33.41 -109.77 -30.38
CA PRO A 219 32.65 -110.52 -29.38
C PRO A 219 32.53 -109.73 -28.07
N ARG A 220 31.31 -109.39 -27.67
CA ARG A 220 31.02 -108.80 -26.36
C ARG A 220 31.14 -109.87 -25.29
N ARG A 221 32.22 -109.80 -24.50
CA ARG A 221 32.37 -110.54 -23.25
C ARG A 221 31.16 -110.27 -22.34
N PRO A 222 30.65 -111.26 -21.59
CA PRO A 222 29.55 -111.05 -20.66
C PRO A 222 29.98 -110.01 -19.60
N ARG A 223 29.24 -108.90 -19.51
CA ARG A 223 29.46 -107.90 -18.44
C ARG A 223 29.13 -108.56 -17.10
N GLU A 224 30.14 -108.65 -16.24
CA GLU A 224 30.09 -109.31 -14.92
C GLU A 224 29.36 -108.48 -13.86
N TYR A 225 29.21 -107.16 -14.09
CA TYR A 225 28.58 -106.21 -13.18
C TYR A 225 27.49 -105.41 -13.90
N ASN A 226 26.41 -105.08 -13.18
CA ASN A 226 25.33 -104.26 -13.69
C ASN A 226 24.74 -103.36 -12.59
N TRP A 227 24.14 -102.25 -12.99
CA TRP A 227 23.37 -101.39 -12.09
C TRP A 227 22.07 -102.10 -11.66
N LYS A 228 21.77 -102.07 -10.37
CA LYS A 228 20.52 -102.60 -9.80
C LYS A 228 19.88 -101.57 -8.88
N LEU A 229 18.56 -101.49 -8.93
CA LEU A 229 17.77 -100.63 -8.03
C LEU A 229 17.87 -101.17 -6.61
N VAL A 230 18.36 -100.35 -5.68
CA VAL A 230 18.53 -100.73 -4.26
C VAL A 230 17.42 -100.16 -3.38
N GLY A 231 16.88 -99.00 -3.74
CA GLY A 231 15.81 -98.35 -2.98
C GLY A 231 15.56 -96.92 -3.46
N SER A 232 15.00 -96.09 -2.59
CA SER A 232 14.72 -94.67 -2.87
C SER A 232 15.22 -93.79 -1.72
N THR A 233 15.46 -92.51 -2.00
CA THR A 233 15.86 -91.52 -0.98
C THR A 233 14.74 -91.24 0.04
N GLU A 234 15.07 -90.57 1.13
CA GLU A 234 14.05 -89.99 2.02
C GLU A 234 13.16 -88.99 1.26
N CYS A 235 11.93 -88.84 1.74
CA CYS A 235 10.93 -88.02 1.09
C CYS A 235 11.12 -86.54 1.45
N SER A 236 11.06 -85.65 0.45
CA SER A 236 11.28 -84.20 0.66
C SER A 236 10.25 -83.50 1.55
N ALA A 237 9.07 -84.11 1.73
CA ALA A 237 8.00 -83.59 2.58
C ALA A 237 7.38 -84.72 3.38
N SER A 238 6.96 -84.43 4.61
CA SER A 238 6.30 -85.40 5.47
C SER A 238 4.84 -85.66 5.08
N CYS A 239 4.19 -84.75 4.35
CA CYS A 239 2.78 -84.83 3.94
C CYS A 239 2.49 -83.98 2.68
N GLY A 240 1.29 -84.06 2.13
CA GLY A 240 0.86 -83.32 0.93
C GLY A 240 1.31 -84.05 -0.34
N ARG A 241 2.54 -83.78 -0.78
CA ARG A 241 3.25 -84.49 -1.85
C ARG A 241 4.73 -84.20 -1.70
N GLY A 242 5.48 -85.18 -1.20
CA GLY A 242 6.92 -85.15 -1.27
C GLY A 242 7.43 -85.83 -2.53
N THR A 243 8.70 -85.62 -2.81
CA THR A 243 9.43 -86.25 -3.93
C THR A 243 10.56 -87.09 -3.35
N ARG A 244 10.78 -88.27 -3.92
CA ARG A 244 11.94 -89.13 -3.63
C ARG A 244 12.54 -89.62 -4.94
N TYR A 245 13.81 -89.96 -4.92
CA TYR A 245 14.54 -90.38 -6.12
C TYR A 245 14.96 -91.84 -6.00
N THR A 246 14.86 -92.60 -7.10
CA THR A 246 15.35 -93.98 -7.15
C THR A 246 16.88 -94.03 -7.10
N VAL A 247 17.42 -94.92 -6.27
CA VAL A 247 18.85 -95.08 -6.04
C VAL A 247 19.34 -96.40 -6.62
N PHE A 248 20.19 -96.29 -7.63
CA PHE A 248 20.86 -97.43 -8.27
C PHE A 248 22.26 -97.60 -7.72
N ARG A 249 22.64 -98.84 -7.38
CA ARG A 249 24.02 -99.18 -7.01
C ARG A 249 24.57 -100.28 -7.91
N CYS A 250 25.88 -100.32 -8.05
CA CYS A 250 26.55 -101.35 -8.83
C CYS A 250 26.53 -102.69 -8.08
N VAL A 251 26.10 -103.76 -8.75
CA VAL A 251 26.11 -105.11 -8.19
C VAL A 251 26.80 -106.11 -9.11
N ARG A 252 27.35 -107.19 -8.54
CA ARG A 252 27.83 -108.33 -9.32
C ARG A 252 26.65 -109.11 -9.88
N ARG A 253 26.66 -109.41 -11.18
CA ARG A 253 25.54 -110.05 -11.89
C ARG A 253 25.24 -111.47 -11.40
N ALA A 254 26.24 -112.20 -10.91
CA ALA A 254 26.09 -113.57 -10.43
C ALA A 254 25.57 -113.66 -8.99
N THR A 255 26.04 -112.80 -8.08
CA THR A 255 25.74 -112.88 -6.64
C THR A 255 24.80 -111.79 -6.13
N HIS A 256 24.51 -110.77 -6.94
CA HIS A 256 23.76 -109.57 -6.57
C HIS A 256 24.33 -108.76 -5.39
N GLU A 257 25.58 -109.02 -5.00
CA GLU A 257 26.24 -108.25 -3.95
C GLU A 257 26.61 -106.84 -4.44
N GLN A 258 26.43 -105.86 -3.56
CA GLN A 258 26.83 -104.48 -3.82
C GLN A 258 28.36 -104.39 -3.89
N VAL A 259 28.84 -103.81 -4.97
CA VAL A 259 30.27 -103.55 -5.20
C VAL A 259 30.50 -102.06 -5.42
N MET A 260 31.76 -101.63 -5.57
CA MET A 260 32.08 -100.23 -5.86
C MET A 260 31.50 -99.79 -7.21
N ASP A 261 30.96 -98.57 -7.23
CA ASP A 261 30.30 -97.97 -8.41
C ASP A 261 31.20 -97.87 -9.65
N SER A 262 32.53 -97.82 -9.48
CA SER A 262 33.52 -97.79 -10.56
C SER A 262 33.61 -99.10 -11.36
N LEU A 263 33.12 -100.21 -10.82
CA LEU A 263 33.13 -101.52 -11.49
C LEU A 263 31.97 -101.68 -12.48
N CYS A 264 30.95 -100.82 -12.39
CA CYS A 264 29.90 -100.71 -13.39
C CYS A 264 30.22 -99.57 -14.37
N ASP A 265 29.88 -99.78 -15.63
CA ASP A 265 30.02 -98.76 -16.67
C ASP A 265 29.11 -97.56 -16.34
N SER A 266 29.72 -96.39 -16.11
CA SER A 266 29.03 -95.15 -15.74
C SER A 266 28.09 -94.66 -16.84
N SER A 267 28.39 -94.96 -18.11
CA SER A 267 27.51 -94.64 -19.25
C SER A 267 26.23 -95.48 -19.27
N SER A 268 26.23 -96.60 -18.55
CA SER A 268 25.07 -97.49 -18.41
C SER A 268 24.29 -97.28 -17.11
N ARG A 269 24.64 -96.28 -16.28
CA ARG A 269 23.90 -95.94 -15.06
C ARG A 269 22.52 -95.39 -15.44
N PRO A 270 21.42 -96.03 -14.98
CA PRO A 270 20.09 -95.48 -15.19
C PRO A 270 19.95 -94.11 -14.51
N SER A 271 19.21 -93.20 -15.15
CA SER A 271 18.85 -91.92 -14.54
C SER A 271 17.97 -92.14 -13.31
N SER A 272 18.23 -91.42 -12.22
CA SER A 272 17.34 -91.41 -11.06
C SER A 272 15.97 -90.92 -11.49
N GLN A 273 14.93 -91.71 -11.22
CA GLN A 273 13.55 -91.37 -11.52
C GLN A 273 12.92 -90.72 -10.29
N GLU A 274 12.19 -89.62 -10.52
CA GLU A 274 11.39 -88.96 -9.48
C GLU A 274 10.10 -89.76 -9.23
N GLU A 275 9.89 -90.14 -7.97
CA GLU A 275 8.67 -90.80 -7.52
C GLU A 275 7.95 -89.92 -6.47
N PRO A 276 6.61 -89.78 -6.56
CA PRO A 276 5.84 -89.12 -5.51
C PRO A 276 5.79 -89.99 -4.24
N CYS A 277 5.99 -89.36 -3.08
CA CYS A 277 5.90 -90.00 -1.77
C CYS A 277 5.08 -89.14 -0.79
N ASN A 278 4.62 -89.75 0.30
CA ASN A 278 3.85 -89.09 1.36
C ASN A 278 2.64 -88.29 0.86
N MET A 279 1.81 -88.94 0.04
CA MET A 279 0.59 -88.38 -0.57
C MET A 279 -0.59 -88.24 0.40
N HIS A 280 -0.36 -88.29 1.70
CA HIS A 280 -1.41 -88.14 2.70
C HIS A 280 -1.61 -86.66 3.06
N PRO A 281 -2.82 -86.24 3.48
CA PRO A 281 -3.10 -84.85 3.80
C PRO A 281 -2.23 -84.33 4.96
N CYS A 282 -1.71 -83.10 4.85
CA CYS A 282 -1.05 -82.41 5.97
C CYS A 282 -2.05 -82.04 7.07
N PRO A 283 -1.62 -81.74 8.32
CA PRO A 283 -2.48 -81.18 9.34
C PRO A 283 -3.18 -79.89 8.85
N ALA A 284 -4.44 -79.70 9.25
CA ALA A 284 -5.20 -78.51 8.86
C ALA A 284 -4.75 -77.29 9.70
N PHE A 285 -4.74 -76.11 9.08
CA PHE A 285 -4.30 -74.86 9.71
C PHE A 285 -5.23 -73.69 9.36
N TRP A 286 -5.17 -72.63 10.16
CA TRP A 286 -5.88 -71.39 9.91
C TRP A 286 -5.14 -70.53 8.89
N ASP A 287 -5.79 -70.28 7.74
CA ASP A 287 -5.34 -69.32 6.75
C ASP A 287 -5.99 -67.96 7.03
N ILE A 288 -5.15 -66.94 7.23
CA ILE A 288 -5.56 -65.61 7.71
C ILE A 288 -5.47 -64.62 6.54
N GLY A 289 -6.62 -64.13 6.08
CA GLY A 289 -6.71 -63.11 5.06
C GLY A 289 -6.40 -61.70 5.58
N GLU A 290 -6.28 -60.76 4.66
CA GLU A 290 -6.09 -59.33 4.97
C GLU A 290 -7.33 -58.70 5.60
N TRP A 291 -7.12 -57.59 6.32
CA TRP A 291 -8.21 -56.80 6.88
C TRP A 291 -8.94 -56.00 5.80
N SER A 292 -10.26 -55.92 5.91
CA SER A 292 -11.09 -55.07 5.06
C SER A 292 -10.82 -53.59 5.30
N GLU A 293 -11.35 -52.74 4.42
CA GLU A 293 -11.53 -51.32 4.74
C GLU A 293 -12.37 -51.14 6.01
N CYS A 294 -12.11 -50.05 6.73
CA CYS A 294 -12.83 -49.73 7.97
C CYS A 294 -14.29 -49.41 7.64
N SER A 295 -15.22 -49.92 8.46
CA SER A 295 -16.67 -49.74 8.24
C SER A 295 -17.14 -48.28 8.28
N ARG A 296 -16.30 -47.37 8.79
CA ARG A 296 -16.53 -45.92 8.81
C ARG A 296 -15.33 -45.21 8.18
N THR A 297 -15.55 -44.00 7.68
CA THR A 297 -14.49 -43.13 7.14
C THR A 297 -13.92 -42.16 8.18
N CYS A 298 -14.57 -42.02 9.33
CA CYS A 298 -14.13 -41.22 10.47
C CYS A 298 -14.57 -41.90 11.79
N GLY A 299 -13.86 -41.64 12.87
CA GLY A 299 -14.15 -42.13 14.22
C GLY A 299 -13.84 -43.62 14.43
N LEU A 300 -14.49 -44.21 15.44
CA LEU A 300 -14.40 -45.63 15.76
C LEU A 300 -15.21 -46.45 14.74
N GLY A 301 -14.52 -47.33 14.01
CA GLY A 301 -15.12 -48.30 13.10
C GLY A 301 -14.66 -49.73 13.40
N MET A 302 -15.10 -50.66 12.56
CA MET A 302 -14.71 -52.08 12.62
C MET A 302 -14.12 -52.52 11.28
N GLN A 303 -13.10 -53.37 11.32
CA GLN A 303 -12.55 -54.07 10.16
C GLN A 303 -12.75 -55.56 10.30
N HIS A 304 -12.98 -56.24 9.19
CA HIS A 304 -13.22 -57.68 9.13
C HIS A 304 -12.14 -58.37 8.30
N ARG A 305 -11.71 -59.58 8.67
CA ARG A 305 -10.82 -60.41 7.84
C ARG A 305 -11.37 -61.81 7.67
N GLN A 306 -11.01 -62.47 6.58
CA GLN A 306 -11.38 -63.86 6.35
C GLN A 306 -10.43 -64.79 7.11
N VAL A 307 -10.98 -65.79 7.79
CA VAL A 307 -10.22 -66.84 8.47
C VAL A 307 -10.78 -68.18 8.00
N LEU A 308 -10.00 -68.92 7.23
CA LEU A 308 -10.42 -70.18 6.59
C LEU A 308 -9.58 -71.35 7.11
N CYS A 309 -10.22 -72.49 7.40
CA CYS A 309 -9.49 -73.71 7.75
C CYS A 309 -9.05 -74.40 6.45
N ARG A 310 -7.74 -74.53 6.24
CA ARG A 310 -7.15 -75.08 5.01
C ARG A 310 -6.28 -76.29 5.28
N GLN A 311 -6.21 -77.19 4.31
CA GLN A 311 -5.44 -78.43 4.39
C GLN A 311 -4.74 -78.70 3.05
N VAL A 312 -3.45 -79.00 3.08
CA VAL A 312 -2.68 -79.35 1.87
C VAL A 312 -2.83 -80.84 1.59
N TYR A 313 -3.27 -81.16 0.37
CA TYR A 313 -3.33 -82.52 -0.15
C TYR A 313 -2.76 -82.55 -1.57
N ALA A 314 -1.82 -83.46 -1.81
CA ALA A 314 -0.99 -83.43 -3.02
C ALA A 314 -0.29 -82.06 -3.15
N ASN A 315 -0.64 -81.29 -4.19
CA ASN A 315 -0.16 -79.93 -4.44
C ASN A 315 -1.29 -78.89 -4.35
N ARG A 316 -2.43 -79.23 -3.74
CA ARG A 316 -3.57 -78.32 -3.63
C ARG A 316 -3.86 -78.02 -2.17
N THR A 317 -3.99 -76.73 -1.89
CA THR A 317 -4.53 -76.27 -0.62
C THR A 317 -6.05 -76.20 -0.76
N LEU A 318 -6.76 -77.03 -0.01
CA LEU A 318 -8.22 -77.10 -0.04
C LEU A 318 -8.81 -76.47 1.21
N ASN A 319 -9.94 -75.79 1.06
CA ASN A 319 -10.76 -75.37 2.19
C ASN A 319 -11.45 -76.60 2.79
N VAL A 320 -11.28 -76.81 4.08
CA VAL A 320 -11.88 -77.92 4.81
C VAL A 320 -12.81 -77.42 5.90
N GLN A 321 -13.60 -78.33 6.47
CA GLN A 321 -14.50 -78.01 7.59
C GLN A 321 -13.73 -77.41 8.76
N THR A 322 -14.26 -76.33 9.34
CA THR A 322 -13.72 -75.57 10.49
C THR A 322 -13.32 -76.46 11.67
N SER A 323 -14.05 -77.55 11.90
CA SER A 323 -13.77 -78.52 12.99
C SER A 323 -12.36 -79.15 12.89
N ARG A 324 -11.77 -79.25 11.70
CA ARG A 324 -10.41 -79.80 11.52
C ARG A 324 -9.31 -78.91 12.12
N CYS A 325 -9.58 -77.61 12.27
CA CYS A 325 -8.67 -76.65 12.89
C CYS A 325 -9.04 -76.34 14.37
N GLN A 326 -10.00 -77.04 14.97
CA GLN A 326 -10.49 -76.75 16.33
C GLN A 326 -9.43 -76.93 17.43
N HIS A 327 -8.42 -77.76 17.17
CA HIS A 327 -7.27 -77.95 18.05
C HIS A 327 -6.30 -76.75 18.04
N LEU A 328 -6.51 -75.78 17.16
CA LEU A 328 -5.75 -74.53 17.07
C LEU A 328 -6.65 -73.36 17.49
N GLU A 329 -6.07 -72.41 18.23
CA GLU A 329 -6.76 -71.19 18.60
C GLU A 329 -7.22 -70.44 17.34
N ARG A 330 -8.51 -70.09 17.30
CA ARG A 330 -9.11 -69.44 16.14
C ARG A 330 -8.74 -67.94 16.15
N PRO A 331 -8.10 -67.41 15.10
CA PRO A 331 -7.80 -65.99 15.00
C PRO A 331 -9.06 -65.12 14.97
N GLU A 332 -8.97 -63.92 15.56
CA GLU A 332 -10.08 -62.95 15.57
C GLU A 332 -10.47 -62.55 14.16
N THR A 333 -11.77 -62.51 13.86
CA THR A 333 -12.30 -62.13 12.54
C THR A 333 -12.66 -60.65 12.43
N THR A 334 -12.66 -59.92 13.55
CA THR A 334 -13.07 -58.51 13.63
C THR A 334 -12.14 -57.77 14.59
N THR A 335 -11.71 -56.57 14.20
CA THR A 335 -10.93 -55.66 15.07
C THR A 335 -11.50 -54.24 14.98
N THR A 336 -11.24 -53.42 16.00
CA THR A 336 -11.57 -51.99 15.99
C THR A 336 -10.53 -51.21 15.19
N CYS A 337 -11.00 -50.25 14.39
CA CYS A 337 -10.17 -49.25 13.69
C CYS A 337 -10.50 -47.85 14.21
N GLN A 338 -9.48 -47.05 14.50
CA GLN A 338 -9.62 -45.65 14.91
C GLN A 338 -9.16 -44.74 13.79
N LEU A 339 -10.11 -44.10 13.11
CA LEU A 339 -9.86 -43.09 12.08
C LEU A 339 -9.98 -41.67 12.65
N LYS A 340 -9.74 -40.65 11.80
CA LYS A 340 -9.84 -39.23 12.19
C LYS A 340 -11.20 -38.92 12.83
N ILE A 341 -11.22 -38.00 13.79
CA ILE A 341 -12.41 -37.57 14.53
C ILE A 341 -13.53 -37.10 13.57
N CYS A 342 -14.77 -37.55 13.79
CA CYS A 342 -15.93 -37.06 13.03
C CYS A 342 -16.38 -35.69 13.54
N SER A 343 -16.68 -34.79 12.61
CA SER A 343 -17.05 -33.39 12.83
C SER A 343 -18.37 -33.05 12.14
N GLU A 344 -19.21 -32.27 12.81
CA GLU A 344 -20.57 -31.91 12.37
C GLU A 344 -20.86 -30.41 12.56
N TRP A 345 -21.68 -29.85 11.68
CA TRP A 345 -22.15 -28.46 11.79
C TRP A 345 -23.23 -28.32 12.86
N GLN A 346 -23.03 -27.39 13.79
CA GLN A 346 -24.03 -27.05 14.80
C GLN A 346 -24.38 -25.57 14.75
N ILE A 347 -25.68 -25.27 14.90
CA ILE A 347 -26.19 -23.90 15.05
C ILE A 347 -26.07 -23.51 16.52
N ARG A 348 -25.33 -22.43 16.82
CA ARG A 348 -25.06 -21.99 18.19
C ARG A 348 -26.05 -20.97 18.71
N THR A 349 -26.58 -20.14 17.81
CA THR A 349 -27.49 -19.08 18.18
C THR A 349 -28.78 -19.16 17.37
N GLU A 350 -29.83 -18.58 17.92
CA GLU A 350 -31.00 -18.21 17.13
C GLU A 350 -30.64 -17.08 16.14
N TRP A 351 -31.57 -16.78 15.24
CA TRP A 351 -31.42 -15.66 14.32
C TRP A 351 -31.39 -14.33 15.06
N THR A 352 -30.48 -13.45 14.65
CA THR A 352 -30.51 -12.04 15.10
C THR A 352 -31.79 -11.34 14.61
N PRO A 353 -32.19 -10.22 15.25
CA PRO A 353 -33.14 -9.30 14.64
C PRO A 353 -32.71 -8.88 13.23
N CYS A 354 -33.67 -8.50 12.40
CA CYS A 354 -33.39 -8.02 11.04
C CYS A 354 -32.49 -6.77 11.12
N SER A 355 -31.49 -6.68 10.24
CA SER A 355 -30.53 -5.57 10.20
C SER A 355 -31.17 -4.20 9.94
N VAL A 356 -32.41 -4.18 9.46
CA VAL A 356 -33.19 -2.97 9.17
C VAL A 356 -34.55 -3.05 9.88
N PRO A 357 -35.13 -1.92 10.33
CA PRO A 357 -36.46 -1.91 10.94
C PRO A 357 -37.60 -1.84 9.91
N CYS A 358 -37.29 -1.51 8.65
CA CYS A 358 -38.19 -1.59 7.49
C CYS A 358 -37.39 -1.92 6.23
N GLY A 359 -38.04 -2.47 5.21
CA GLY A 359 -37.42 -2.87 3.94
C GLY A 359 -36.69 -4.21 4.01
N VAL A 360 -35.88 -4.49 2.98
CA VAL A 360 -35.12 -5.73 2.87
C VAL A 360 -33.82 -5.61 3.65
N GLY A 361 -33.62 -6.49 4.63
CA GLY A 361 -32.40 -6.63 5.40
C GLY A 361 -31.92 -8.07 5.46
N GLN A 362 -30.96 -8.31 6.35
CA GLN A 362 -30.42 -9.62 6.62
C GLN A 362 -30.49 -9.91 8.12
N LYS A 363 -30.77 -11.17 8.45
CA LYS A 363 -30.58 -11.73 9.79
C LYS A 363 -29.48 -12.78 9.70
N SER A 364 -28.68 -12.87 10.76
CA SER A 364 -27.54 -13.77 10.83
C SER A 364 -27.63 -14.68 12.04
N ARG A 365 -26.98 -15.84 12.00
CA ARG A 365 -26.84 -16.76 13.14
C ARG A 365 -25.47 -17.42 13.13
N GLU A 366 -24.99 -17.85 14.28
CA GLU A 366 -23.69 -18.51 14.36
C GLU A 366 -23.80 -20.01 14.04
N VAL A 367 -23.01 -20.46 13.06
CA VAL A 367 -22.87 -21.86 12.64
C VAL A 367 -21.41 -22.26 12.80
N ARG A 368 -21.13 -23.32 13.56
CA ARG A 368 -19.75 -23.76 13.85
C ARG A 368 -19.59 -25.25 13.57
N CYS A 369 -18.41 -25.63 13.09
CA CYS A 369 -18.00 -27.02 13.00
C CYS A 369 -17.55 -27.52 14.37
N VAL A 370 -18.10 -28.66 14.81
CA VAL A 370 -17.91 -29.20 16.16
C VAL A 370 -17.48 -30.66 16.07
N SER A 371 -16.48 -31.04 16.86
CA SER A 371 -16.02 -32.43 16.96
C SER A 371 -16.99 -33.30 17.76
N ASN A 372 -16.80 -34.62 17.72
CA ASN A 372 -17.53 -35.57 18.56
C ASN A 372 -17.32 -35.39 20.09
N VAL A 373 -16.31 -34.61 20.50
CA VAL A 373 -16.03 -34.27 21.91
C VAL A 373 -16.68 -32.94 22.31
N GLY A 374 -17.25 -32.20 21.34
CA GLY A 374 -17.89 -30.90 21.57
C GLY A 374 -16.98 -29.70 21.32
N ASP A 375 -15.72 -29.92 20.94
CA ASP A 375 -14.76 -28.85 20.68
C ASP A 375 -14.98 -28.21 19.30
N PHE A 376 -14.68 -26.92 19.19
CA PHE A 376 -14.67 -26.22 17.92
C PHE A 376 -13.45 -26.60 17.10
N VAL A 377 -13.70 -27.14 15.91
CA VAL A 377 -12.66 -27.53 14.95
C VAL A 377 -12.74 -26.63 13.72
N ALA A 378 -11.80 -26.78 12.80
CA ALA A 378 -11.76 -25.95 11.61
C ALA A 378 -12.96 -26.28 10.69
N ASP A 379 -13.44 -25.29 9.95
CA ASP A 379 -14.60 -25.45 9.05
C ASP A 379 -14.34 -26.51 7.96
N GLU A 380 -13.08 -26.71 7.54
CA GLU A 380 -12.68 -27.72 6.56
C GLU A 380 -12.81 -29.16 7.08
N ASP A 381 -12.80 -29.34 8.40
CA ASP A 381 -13.02 -30.65 9.00
C ASP A 381 -14.50 -31.07 8.89
N CYS A 382 -15.41 -30.12 8.67
CA CYS A 382 -16.82 -30.40 8.37
C CYS A 382 -17.08 -30.46 6.87
N ASN A 383 -18.09 -31.24 6.48
CA ASN A 383 -18.55 -31.28 5.10
C ASN A 383 -19.23 -29.95 4.71
N MET A 384 -18.54 -29.12 3.93
CA MET A 384 -19.04 -27.82 3.46
C MET A 384 -20.36 -27.88 2.68
N LYS A 385 -20.68 -29.00 2.01
CA LYS A 385 -21.96 -29.14 1.30
C LYS A 385 -23.17 -29.21 2.23
N LEU A 386 -22.93 -29.56 3.50
CA LEU A 386 -23.97 -29.69 4.52
C LEU A 386 -24.00 -28.50 5.47
N ARG A 387 -23.22 -27.43 5.22
CA ARG A 387 -23.17 -26.23 6.06
C ARG A 387 -24.54 -25.54 6.06
N PRO A 388 -25.20 -25.39 7.22
CA PRO A 388 -26.42 -24.60 7.33
C PRO A 388 -26.19 -23.13 6.96
N ASN A 389 -27.21 -22.46 6.40
CA ASN A 389 -27.14 -21.02 6.12
C ASN A 389 -26.94 -20.24 7.43
N ASP A 390 -25.92 -19.39 7.44
CA ASP A 390 -25.58 -18.46 8.52
C ASP A 390 -26.14 -17.05 8.29
N VAL A 391 -26.64 -16.76 7.08
CA VAL A 391 -27.29 -15.50 6.69
C VAL A 391 -28.59 -15.80 5.94
N GLU A 392 -29.65 -15.09 6.29
CA GLU A 392 -30.95 -15.16 5.62
C GLU A 392 -31.53 -13.76 5.40
N ASN A 393 -32.20 -13.55 4.27
CA ASN A 393 -32.88 -12.29 3.98
C ASN A 393 -34.17 -12.15 4.80
N CYS A 394 -34.42 -10.94 5.30
CA CYS A 394 -35.67 -10.58 5.96
C CYS A 394 -36.29 -9.39 5.23
N ASP A 395 -37.60 -9.40 5.05
CA ASP A 395 -38.36 -8.25 4.52
C ASP A 395 -39.28 -7.74 5.63
N MET A 396 -38.99 -6.54 6.11
CA MET A 396 -39.75 -5.86 7.17
C MET A 396 -40.86 -4.96 6.60
N GLY A 397 -41.18 -5.09 5.30
CA GLY A 397 -42.21 -4.34 4.61
C GLY A 397 -41.73 -2.98 4.08
N PRO A 398 -42.56 -2.26 3.30
CA PRO A 398 -42.16 -1.00 2.69
C PRO A 398 -41.88 0.07 3.75
N CYS A 399 -40.72 0.72 3.65
CA CYS A 399 -40.41 1.89 4.45
C CYS A 399 -41.29 3.08 4.03
N ALA A 400 -42.00 3.69 4.98
CA ALA A 400 -42.78 4.90 4.73
C ALA A 400 -41.85 6.13 4.58
N LYS A 401 -42.11 6.96 3.56
CA LYS A 401 -41.50 8.29 3.41
C LYS A 401 -42.31 9.29 4.22
N SER A 402 -41.74 9.88 5.26
CA SER A 402 -42.47 10.82 6.13
C SER A 402 -41.58 11.96 6.61
N TRP A 403 -42.23 13.05 7.04
CA TRP A 403 -41.57 14.15 7.73
C TRP A 403 -41.24 13.75 9.16
N PHE A 404 -39.97 13.83 9.53
CA PHE A 404 -39.50 13.70 10.89
C PHE A 404 -39.12 15.09 11.40
N PHE A 405 -39.48 15.41 12.63
CA PHE A 405 -39.10 16.67 13.25
C PHE A 405 -38.68 16.45 14.69
N THR A 406 -37.74 17.26 15.16
CA THR A 406 -37.39 17.29 16.58
C THR A 406 -38.41 18.12 17.36
N GLU A 407 -38.38 18.01 18.68
CA GLU A 407 -39.01 19.02 19.54
C GLU A 407 -38.40 20.41 19.30
N TRP A 408 -39.14 21.44 19.70
CA TRP A 408 -38.67 22.82 19.64
C TRP A 408 -37.46 23.05 20.54
N SER A 409 -36.58 23.99 20.16
CA SER A 409 -35.46 24.40 21.00
C SER A 409 -35.97 24.82 22.39
N SER A 410 -35.35 24.27 23.43
CA SER A 410 -35.75 24.56 24.82
C SER A 410 -35.53 26.02 25.21
N GLN A 411 -34.68 26.74 24.46
CA GLN A 411 -34.41 28.16 24.64
C GLN A 411 -34.93 28.95 23.43
N CYS A 412 -35.58 30.08 23.71
CA CYS A 412 -35.93 31.09 22.71
C CYS A 412 -34.66 31.84 22.30
N SER A 413 -34.55 32.28 21.04
CA SER A 413 -33.39 33.04 20.56
C SER A 413 -33.13 34.35 21.34
N ALA A 414 -34.17 34.90 21.96
CA ALA A 414 -34.09 36.10 22.79
C ALA A 414 -34.23 35.75 24.28
N GLN A 415 -33.37 36.32 25.13
CA GLN A 415 -33.42 36.15 26.60
C GLN A 415 -34.63 36.86 27.24
N CYS A 416 -35.18 37.86 26.55
CA CYS A 416 -36.38 38.60 26.91
C CYS A 416 -37.03 39.11 25.61
N GLY A 417 -38.30 39.44 25.63
CA GLY A 417 -39.07 39.93 24.49
C GLY A 417 -39.40 38.84 23.47
N MET A 418 -39.71 39.26 22.24
CA MET A 418 -40.01 38.36 21.12
C MET A 418 -38.74 37.68 20.63
N GLY A 419 -38.80 36.37 20.44
CA GLY A 419 -37.74 35.58 19.82
C GLY A 419 -38.32 34.43 18.99
N VAL A 420 -37.43 33.55 18.55
CA VAL A 420 -37.76 32.41 17.69
C VAL A 420 -37.20 31.14 18.30
N GLN A 421 -38.03 30.11 18.39
CA GLN A 421 -37.61 28.74 18.64
C GLN A 421 -37.49 28.00 17.31
N THR A 422 -36.42 27.23 17.16
CA THR A 422 -36.15 26.46 15.95
C THR A 422 -36.20 24.97 16.26
N ARG A 423 -36.66 24.17 15.31
CA ARG A 423 -36.58 22.70 15.36
C ARG A 423 -36.04 22.17 14.05
N ASN A 424 -35.45 20.98 14.09
CA ASN A 424 -35.00 20.32 12.88
C ASN A 424 -36.18 19.59 12.23
N VAL A 425 -36.37 19.79 10.92
CA VAL A 425 -37.37 19.09 10.12
C VAL A 425 -36.66 18.40 8.95
N LEU A 426 -36.80 17.08 8.85
CA LEU A 426 -36.09 16.23 7.91
C LEU A 426 -37.09 15.32 7.19
N CYS A 427 -37.02 15.27 5.86
CA CYS A 427 -37.67 14.23 5.07
C CYS A 427 -36.73 13.03 5.03
N LEU A 428 -37.10 11.91 5.66
CA LEU A 428 -36.29 10.69 5.62
C LEU A 428 -37.00 9.63 4.77
N THR A 429 -36.23 9.00 3.90
CA THR A 429 -36.59 7.77 3.21
C THR A 429 -35.50 6.75 3.57
N ASN A 430 -35.88 5.58 4.08
CA ASN A 430 -34.99 4.43 4.25
C ASN A 430 -33.68 4.70 5.02
N HIS A 431 -33.74 5.30 6.22
CA HIS A 431 -32.57 5.49 7.12
C HIS A 431 -31.40 6.30 6.55
N VAL A 432 -31.59 6.99 5.43
CA VAL A 432 -30.57 7.85 4.82
C VAL A 432 -31.12 9.26 4.76
N SER A 433 -30.39 10.20 5.37
CA SER A 433 -30.68 11.62 5.36
C SER A 433 -30.13 12.24 4.08
N SER A 434 -30.93 12.28 3.01
CA SER A 434 -30.65 13.11 1.84
C SER A 434 -31.46 14.41 1.93
N LEU A 435 -30.79 15.55 2.11
CA LEU A 435 -31.39 16.88 1.94
C LEU A 435 -30.96 17.45 0.57
N PRO A 436 -31.87 18.12 -0.18
CA PRO A 436 -33.15 17.59 -0.71
C PRO A 436 -33.39 18.11 -2.17
N LEU A 437 -34.46 17.89 -2.95
CA LEU A 437 -35.90 17.68 -2.71
C LEU A 437 -36.51 16.89 -3.90
N GLU A 438 -37.29 15.83 -3.63
CA GLU A 438 -38.52 15.47 -4.36
C GLU A 438 -39.09 14.17 -3.73
N GLY A 439 -40.18 14.26 -2.98
CA GLY A 439 -40.94 13.04 -2.60
C GLY A 439 -41.51 12.93 -1.19
N CYS A 440 -41.33 13.91 -0.29
CA CYS A 440 -42.19 14.03 0.91
C CYS A 440 -43.38 14.94 0.59
N GLY A 441 -44.56 14.63 1.15
CA GLY A 441 -45.83 15.31 0.84
C GLY A 441 -45.77 16.84 0.91
N LEU A 442 -46.67 17.51 0.18
CA LEU A 442 -46.63 18.94 -0.14
C LEU A 442 -46.56 19.88 1.09
N GLU A 443 -47.01 19.43 2.26
CA GLU A 443 -46.99 20.22 3.49
C GLU A 443 -45.77 19.87 4.36
N ARG A 444 -44.68 20.63 4.18
CA ARG A 444 -43.50 20.58 5.06
C ARG A 444 -43.83 21.22 6.41
N PRO A 445 -43.62 20.52 7.54
CA PRO A 445 -43.79 21.12 8.87
C PRO A 445 -42.88 22.34 9.08
N PRO A 446 -43.33 23.37 9.84
CA PRO A 446 -42.55 24.59 10.06
C PRO A 446 -41.31 24.30 10.91
N GLU A 447 -40.18 24.91 10.56
CA GLU A 447 -38.89 24.77 11.27
C GLU A 447 -38.62 25.89 12.28
N SER A 448 -39.47 26.93 12.29
CA SER A 448 -39.39 28.07 13.20
C SER A 448 -40.76 28.43 13.75
N GLN A 449 -40.83 28.79 15.04
CA GLN A 449 -42.01 29.38 15.66
C GLN A 449 -41.64 30.57 16.54
N THR A 450 -42.55 31.52 16.70
CA THR A 450 -42.35 32.70 17.56
C THR A 450 -42.54 32.34 19.03
N CYS A 451 -41.66 32.83 19.90
CA CYS A 451 -41.74 32.73 21.36
C CYS A 451 -41.64 34.14 21.97
N ASN A 452 -42.18 34.32 23.18
CA ASN A 452 -42.06 35.57 23.94
C ASN A 452 -41.59 35.26 25.36
N ASN A 453 -40.42 35.77 25.74
CA ASN A 453 -39.76 35.53 27.03
C ASN A 453 -40.01 36.64 28.06
N GLY A 454 -41.08 37.43 27.91
CA GLY A 454 -41.46 38.50 28.86
C GLY A 454 -40.77 39.84 28.59
N PRO A 455 -41.07 40.91 29.35
CA PRO A 455 -40.51 42.24 29.09
C PRO A 455 -39.00 42.31 29.38
N CYS A 456 -38.23 42.97 28.51
CA CYS A 456 -36.81 43.25 28.75
C CYS A 456 -36.64 44.39 29.75
N GLU A 457 -35.99 44.12 30.88
CA GLU A 457 -35.64 45.14 31.86
C GLU A 457 -34.28 45.77 31.48
N ASN A 458 -34.25 47.09 31.29
CA ASN A 458 -33.04 47.79 30.82
C ASN A 458 -31.96 47.77 31.91
N GLN A 459 -30.84 47.09 31.64
CA GLN A 459 -29.69 47.05 32.54
C GLN A 459 -28.57 47.93 32.00
N ILE A 460 -28.03 48.78 32.88
CA ILE A 460 -26.86 49.63 32.63
C ILE A 460 -25.63 48.99 33.27
N GLU A 461 -24.52 48.89 32.55
CA GLU A 461 -23.28 48.28 33.04
C GLU A 461 -22.02 48.97 32.48
N TRP A 462 -20.91 48.89 33.23
CA TRP A 462 -19.61 49.33 32.76
C TRP A 462 -18.99 48.28 31.82
N PHE A 463 -18.67 48.69 30.60
CA PHE A 463 -17.96 47.86 29.65
C PHE A 463 -16.49 48.24 29.57
N THR A 464 -15.62 47.23 29.54
CA THR A 464 -14.17 47.41 29.43
C THR A 464 -13.66 46.82 28.13
N GLY A 465 -12.99 47.62 27.31
CA GLY A 465 -12.27 47.17 26.14
C GLY A 465 -11.02 46.35 26.47
N GLN A 466 -10.34 45.87 25.43
CA GLN A 466 -9.07 45.16 25.57
C GLN A 466 -7.97 46.11 26.07
N TRP A 467 -7.02 45.58 26.85
CA TRP A 467 -5.83 46.33 27.26
C TRP A 467 -4.92 46.61 26.06
N SER A 468 -4.36 47.81 26.01
CA SER A 468 -3.34 48.22 25.04
C SER A 468 -2.07 47.38 25.19
N GLN A 469 -1.18 47.48 24.21
CA GLN A 469 0.19 46.99 24.38
C GLN A 469 0.84 47.69 25.58
N CYS A 470 1.74 46.96 26.26
CA CYS A 470 2.52 47.52 27.36
C CYS A 470 3.39 48.66 26.83
N SER A 471 3.43 49.78 27.54
CA SER A 471 4.24 50.96 27.15
C SER A 471 5.75 50.70 27.14
N ALA A 472 6.21 49.59 27.70
CA ALA A 472 7.58 49.13 27.64
C ALA A 472 7.65 47.77 26.91
N GLU A 473 8.76 47.48 26.22
CA GLU A 473 9.00 46.19 25.54
C GLU A 473 9.61 45.14 26.48
N CYS A 474 10.16 45.56 27.62
CA CYS A 474 10.73 44.72 28.66
C CYS A 474 10.71 45.50 30.00
N GLY A 475 10.77 44.80 31.15
CA GLY A 475 10.66 45.42 32.48
C GLY A 475 9.24 45.85 32.87
N THR A 476 9.12 46.85 33.74
CA THR A 476 7.84 47.41 34.20
C THR A 476 7.30 48.45 33.23
N GLY A 477 6.04 48.30 32.82
CA GLY A 477 5.32 49.28 32.01
C GLY A 477 3.89 49.49 32.51
N SER A 478 3.12 50.29 31.77
CA SER A 478 1.67 50.47 31.97
C SER A 478 0.88 50.14 30.69
N GLN A 479 -0.30 49.55 30.87
CA GLN A 479 -1.29 49.30 29.82
C GLN A 479 -2.55 50.13 30.11
N GLN A 480 -3.22 50.59 29.05
CA GLN A 480 -4.47 51.36 29.14
C GLN A 480 -5.61 50.62 28.42
N ARG A 481 -6.85 50.78 28.88
CA ARG A 481 -8.05 50.26 28.19
C ARG A 481 -9.17 51.27 28.21
N GLU A 482 -10.06 51.17 27.24
CA GLU A 482 -11.29 51.97 27.21
C GLU A 482 -12.31 51.44 28.21
N VAL A 483 -12.96 52.34 28.95
CA VAL A 483 -14.04 52.02 29.90
C VAL A 483 -15.22 52.93 29.58
N VAL A 484 -16.30 52.34 29.07
CA VAL A 484 -17.49 53.05 28.60
C VAL A 484 -18.73 52.53 29.31
N CYS A 485 -19.69 53.42 29.62
CA CYS A 485 -20.98 53.05 30.18
C CYS A 485 -21.90 52.65 29.04
N LEU A 486 -22.57 51.50 29.14
CA LEU A 486 -23.53 51.06 28.14
C LEU A 486 -24.87 50.65 28.75
N MET A 487 -25.93 50.87 27.99
CA MET A 487 -27.27 50.35 28.26
C MET A 487 -27.53 49.20 27.31
N LYS A 488 -27.84 48.03 27.87
CA LYS A 488 -28.29 46.87 27.09
C LYS A 488 -29.81 46.96 26.94
N SER A 489 -30.26 47.26 25.73
CA SER A 489 -31.68 47.29 25.37
C SER A 489 -31.99 46.19 24.34
N GLY A 490 -33.28 45.92 24.10
CA GLY A 490 -33.71 44.86 23.18
C GLY A 490 -33.24 45.02 21.72
N GLU A 491 -32.78 46.20 21.32
CA GLU A 491 -32.30 46.50 19.96
C GLU A 491 -30.77 46.62 19.85
N GLY A 492 -30.03 46.43 20.95
CA GLY A 492 -28.56 46.44 20.94
C GLY A 492 -27.95 47.15 22.14
N PHE A 493 -26.75 47.68 21.93
CA PHE A 493 -25.98 48.38 22.95
C PHE A 493 -25.94 49.87 22.63
N THR A 494 -26.41 50.70 23.57
CA THR A 494 -26.30 52.15 23.46
C THR A 494 -25.21 52.65 24.39
N VAL A 495 -24.22 53.36 23.86
CA VAL A 495 -23.19 54.00 24.69
C VAL A 495 -23.82 55.18 25.41
N LEU A 496 -23.86 55.11 26.73
CA LEU A 496 -24.37 56.16 27.59
C LEU A 496 -23.23 57.03 28.14
N PRO A 497 -23.51 58.29 28.48
CA PRO A 497 -22.53 59.11 29.15
C PRO A 497 -22.16 58.54 30.55
N PRO A 498 -20.91 58.74 31.02
CA PRO A 498 -20.37 58.04 32.20
C PRO A 498 -21.12 58.25 33.53
N TYR A 499 -21.96 59.29 33.63
CA TYR A 499 -22.74 59.56 34.84
C TYR A 499 -23.92 58.59 35.02
N GLU A 500 -24.42 57.95 33.97
CA GLU A 500 -25.52 56.99 34.10
C GLU A 500 -25.09 55.72 34.86
N CYS A 501 -23.83 55.31 34.71
CA CYS A 501 -23.24 54.18 35.44
C CYS A 501 -22.54 54.59 36.74
N SER A 502 -22.70 55.84 37.23
CA SER A 502 -21.95 56.32 38.41
C SER A 502 -22.31 55.61 39.71
N SER A 503 -23.45 54.93 39.75
CA SER A 503 -23.89 54.08 40.87
C SER A 503 -23.16 52.74 40.92
N LEU A 504 -22.41 52.38 39.87
CA LEU A 504 -21.67 51.13 39.74
C LEU A 504 -20.16 51.38 39.88
N ASP A 505 -19.46 50.42 40.47
CA ASP A 505 -18.00 50.49 40.64
C ASP A 505 -17.28 50.56 39.29
N ARG A 506 -16.67 51.71 38.99
CA ARG A 506 -16.00 51.94 37.71
C ARG A 506 -14.69 51.13 37.63
N PRO A 507 -14.53 50.23 36.64
CA PRO A 507 -13.30 49.47 36.47
C PRO A 507 -12.10 50.35 36.12
N ALA A 508 -10.89 49.94 36.52
CA ALA A 508 -9.66 50.68 36.23
C ALA A 508 -9.39 50.80 34.73
N SER A 509 -9.06 52.01 34.25
CA SER A 509 -8.68 52.28 32.86
C SER A 509 -7.18 52.14 32.59
N GLN A 510 -6.37 51.94 33.64
CA GLN A 510 -4.91 51.76 33.56
C GLN A 510 -4.44 50.71 34.56
N GLN A 511 -3.50 49.86 34.15
CA GLN A 511 -2.86 48.87 35.03
C GLN A 511 -1.35 48.75 34.73
N SER A 512 -0.57 48.28 35.70
CA SER A 512 0.83 47.95 35.51
C SER A 512 1.01 46.61 34.78
N CYS A 513 1.98 46.55 33.86
CA CYS A 513 2.41 45.34 33.19
C CYS A 513 3.86 45.02 33.59
N GLN A 514 4.15 43.75 33.86
CA GLN A 514 5.48 43.26 34.18
C GLN A 514 5.94 42.34 33.04
N LEU A 515 6.90 42.80 32.23
CA LEU A 515 7.54 42.02 31.18
C LEU A 515 8.87 41.45 31.68
N LYS A 516 9.52 40.60 30.87
CA LYS A 516 10.83 40.02 31.19
C LYS A 516 11.86 41.13 31.44
N ALA A 517 12.80 40.90 32.36
CA ALA A 517 13.93 41.82 32.62
C ALA A 517 14.67 42.13 31.30
N CYS A 518 15.04 43.41 31.11
CA CYS A 518 15.55 43.89 29.83
C CYS A 518 16.97 43.37 29.51
N GLY A 519 17.72 42.91 30.52
CA GLY A 519 19.08 42.41 30.36
C GLY A 519 20.06 43.51 29.96
N ALA A 520 21.37 43.21 29.93
CA ALA A 520 22.36 44.20 29.52
C ALA A 520 22.23 44.53 28.02
N LYS A 521 22.18 45.82 27.70
CA LYS A 521 22.05 46.34 26.32
C LYS A 521 23.17 47.31 25.97
N TRP A 522 23.50 47.41 24.68
CA TRP A 522 24.45 48.39 24.17
C TRP A 522 23.81 49.78 24.08
N TYR A 523 24.36 50.72 24.84
CA TYR A 523 24.04 52.15 24.77
C TYR A 523 25.12 52.87 23.99
N HIS A 524 24.73 53.91 23.27
CA HIS A 524 25.67 54.73 22.50
C HIS A 524 25.25 56.20 22.51
N THR A 525 26.23 57.08 22.39
CA THR A 525 25.97 58.51 22.21
C THR A 525 25.65 58.82 20.75
N ASP A 526 25.13 60.01 20.50
CA ASP A 526 25.15 60.59 19.17
C ASP A 526 26.59 60.67 18.64
N TRP A 527 26.74 60.67 17.32
CA TRP A 527 28.02 60.84 16.66
C TRP A 527 28.60 62.24 16.95
N SER A 528 29.92 62.30 17.17
CA SER A 528 30.65 63.56 17.24
C SER A 528 30.51 64.37 15.94
N ALA A 529 30.85 65.66 16.02
CA ALA A 529 31.13 66.42 14.81
C ALA A 529 32.19 65.71 13.96
N CYS A 530 32.07 65.84 12.65
CA CYS A 530 33.03 65.26 11.71
C CYS A 530 34.42 65.88 11.98
N SER A 531 35.47 65.06 11.99
CA SER A 531 36.84 65.50 12.27
C SER A 531 37.35 66.58 11.31
N LYS A 532 36.71 66.71 10.14
CA LYS A 532 36.94 67.76 9.15
C LYS A 532 35.62 68.42 8.79
N THR A 533 35.64 69.71 8.48
CA THR A 533 34.45 70.49 8.07
C THR A 533 34.20 70.48 6.56
N CYS A 534 35.16 70.03 5.76
CA CYS A 534 35.01 69.68 4.35
C CYS A 534 36.05 68.61 3.95
N GLU A 535 35.82 67.86 2.87
CA GLU A 535 36.56 66.64 2.45
C GLU A 535 36.37 65.42 3.39
N GLU A 536 36.96 64.27 3.04
CA GLU A 536 36.78 63.01 3.78
C GLU A 536 37.40 63.07 5.19
N GLY A 537 36.55 62.84 6.20
CA GLY A 537 36.89 62.81 7.63
C GLY A 537 36.23 61.63 8.35
N PHE A 538 36.35 61.58 9.68
CA PHE A 538 35.69 60.55 10.50
C PHE A 538 34.96 61.18 11.69
N ARG A 539 33.88 60.54 12.12
CA ARG A 539 33.15 60.87 13.35
C ARG A 539 33.19 59.68 14.30
N VAL A 540 33.17 59.96 15.60
CA VAL A 540 33.28 58.94 16.65
C VAL A 540 32.10 59.05 17.61
N ARG A 541 31.70 57.94 18.23
CA ARG A 541 30.71 57.92 19.30
C ARG A 541 31.17 56.98 20.41
N GLU A 542 30.69 57.23 21.62
CA GLU A 542 30.97 56.34 22.74
C GLU A 542 29.93 55.21 22.79
N VAL A 543 30.38 53.98 23.02
CA VAL A 543 29.54 52.78 23.10
C VAL A 543 29.83 52.06 24.42
N ARG A 544 28.80 51.83 25.23
CA ARG A 544 28.93 51.14 26.54
C ARG A 544 27.83 50.09 26.68
N CYS A 545 28.18 48.92 27.19
CA CYS A 545 27.21 47.93 27.62
C CYS A 545 26.76 48.27 29.05
N LEU A 546 25.46 48.48 29.24
CA LEU A 546 24.90 48.79 30.55
C LEU A 546 23.82 47.76 30.91
N SER A 547 23.79 47.36 32.18
CA SER A 547 22.73 46.52 32.76
C SER A 547 21.48 47.32 33.11
N ASP A 548 20.43 46.64 33.59
CA ASP A 548 19.14 47.25 33.98
C ASP A 548 19.27 48.36 35.05
N ASP A 549 20.34 48.34 35.85
CA ASP A 549 20.65 49.36 36.89
C ASP A 549 21.54 50.51 36.37
N MET A 550 21.76 50.62 35.05
CA MET A 550 22.64 51.61 34.41
C MET A 550 24.10 51.53 34.86
N LEU A 551 24.55 50.33 35.23
CA LEU A 551 25.93 50.02 35.58
C LEU A 551 26.64 49.36 34.39
N PRO A 552 27.96 49.58 34.21
CA PRO A 552 28.75 48.86 33.21
C PRO A 552 28.63 47.35 33.40
N SER A 553 28.30 46.63 32.33
CA SER A 553 28.19 45.17 32.29
C SER A 553 28.94 44.62 31.06
N ASP A 554 29.34 43.35 31.11
CA ASP A 554 29.95 42.62 29.99
C ASP A 554 28.96 41.64 29.33
N ASP A 555 27.71 41.62 29.79
CA ASP A 555 26.71 40.62 29.39
C ASP A 555 26.03 40.93 28.04
N CYS A 556 26.43 42.02 27.36
CA CYS A 556 25.91 42.36 26.05
C CYS A 556 26.54 41.50 24.94
N GLU A 557 25.71 41.08 23.98
CA GLU A 557 26.15 40.32 22.81
C GLU A 557 27.13 41.11 21.93
N ALA A 558 28.34 40.58 21.73
CA ALA A 558 29.42 41.25 21.00
C ALA A 558 29.07 41.53 19.52
N GLN A 559 28.31 40.66 18.87
CA GLN A 559 27.86 40.84 17.47
C GLN A 559 26.92 42.03 17.27
N LEU A 560 26.26 42.50 18.33
CA LEU A 560 25.35 43.63 18.29
C LEU A 560 26.01 44.94 18.73
N ARG A 561 27.32 44.94 19.01
CA ARG A 561 28.05 46.14 19.44
C ARG A 561 28.06 47.18 18.30
N PRO A 562 27.48 48.37 18.52
CA PRO A 562 27.51 49.43 17.52
C PRO A 562 28.93 49.91 17.22
N GLU A 563 29.20 50.29 15.96
CA GLU A 563 30.51 50.82 15.54
C GLU A 563 30.85 52.13 16.27
N GLU A 564 32.08 52.28 16.76
CA GLU A 564 32.54 53.47 17.49
C GLU A 564 33.10 54.57 16.57
N ARG A 565 33.38 54.24 15.31
CA ARG A 565 33.99 55.15 14.33
C ARG A 565 33.41 54.95 12.94
N GLU A 566 33.03 56.04 12.30
CA GLU A 566 32.45 56.03 10.95
C GLU A 566 33.09 57.12 10.09
N ALA A 567 33.24 56.86 8.78
CA ALA A 567 33.65 57.87 7.82
C ALA A 567 32.52 58.88 7.58
N CYS A 568 32.86 60.17 7.55
CA CYS A 568 31.93 61.24 7.21
C CYS A 568 32.47 62.03 6.02
N SER A 569 31.58 62.34 5.07
CA SER A 569 31.86 63.16 3.89
C SER A 569 31.08 64.48 4.00
N PRO A 570 31.60 65.49 4.70
CA PRO A 570 31.06 66.85 4.70
C PRO A 570 31.13 67.47 3.29
N GLU A 571 30.21 68.40 3.01
CA GLU A 571 30.06 69.08 1.71
C GLU A 571 31.39 69.70 1.19
N PRO A 572 31.58 69.78 -0.15
CA PRO A 572 32.72 70.47 -0.72
C PRO A 572 32.70 71.96 -0.32
N CYS A 573 33.81 72.50 0.21
CA CYS A 573 33.83 73.83 0.79
C CYS A 573 33.52 74.91 -0.29
N VAL A 574 32.43 75.66 -0.09
CA VAL A 574 31.99 76.72 -1.01
C VAL A 574 32.43 78.09 -0.44
N PRO A 575 33.04 78.98 -1.24
CA PRO A 575 33.34 80.35 -0.79
C PRO A 575 32.07 81.21 -0.71
N GLU A 576 31.94 81.97 0.38
CA GLU A 576 30.76 82.76 0.76
C GLU A 576 30.37 83.84 -0.28
N ILE A 577 29.06 84.11 -0.41
CA ILE A 577 28.49 85.17 -1.26
C ILE A 577 27.89 86.28 -0.39
N ASP A 578 28.33 87.51 -0.68
CA ASP A 578 28.01 88.81 -0.07
C ASP A 578 26.52 89.23 -0.22
N GLU A 579 25.90 89.66 0.90
CA GLU A 579 24.48 90.10 1.02
C GLU A 579 24.13 91.39 0.23
N ASN A 580 25.11 92.08 -0.37
CA ASN A 580 24.90 93.40 -0.95
C ASN A 580 24.35 93.43 -2.40
N CYS A 581 24.09 92.29 -3.04
CA CYS A 581 23.74 92.22 -4.46
C CYS A 581 22.31 91.67 -4.69
N ARG A 582 21.32 92.58 -4.85
CA ARG A 582 19.91 92.25 -5.15
C ARG A 582 19.44 92.87 -6.47
N ASP A 583 18.52 92.21 -7.16
CA ASP A 583 17.92 92.73 -8.40
C ASP A 583 16.94 93.87 -8.13
N LYS A 584 17.00 94.93 -8.93
CA LYS A 584 16.19 96.14 -8.78
C LYS A 584 14.84 96.07 -9.50
N TYR A 585 14.70 95.19 -10.49
CA TYR A 585 13.49 95.02 -11.29
C TYR A 585 13.09 93.54 -11.43
N PHE A 586 11.79 93.26 -11.45
CA PHE A 586 11.26 91.89 -11.44
C PHE A 586 11.51 91.13 -12.77
N ASN A 587 11.69 91.86 -13.87
CA ASN A 587 11.96 91.34 -15.21
C ASN A 587 13.46 91.10 -15.50
N CYS A 588 14.32 91.09 -14.47
CA CYS A 588 15.76 90.84 -14.61
C CYS A 588 16.12 89.47 -15.20
N ASN A 589 15.24 88.47 -15.12
CA ASN A 589 15.40 87.19 -15.82
C ASN A 589 15.42 87.37 -17.36
N VAL A 590 14.66 88.33 -17.90
CA VAL A 590 14.62 88.62 -19.34
C VAL A 590 15.94 89.23 -19.81
N VAL A 591 16.56 90.06 -18.96
CA VAL A 591 17.87 90.68 -19.21
C VAL A 591 18.97 89.63 -19.33
N VAL A 592 18.92 88.59 -18.50
CA VAL A 592 19.80 87.43 -18.57
C VAL A 592 19.56 86.63 -19.85
N GLN A 593 18.31 86.31 -20.18
CA GLN A 593 17.96 85.56 -21.39
C GLN A 593 18.36 86.28 -22.67
N ALA A 594 18.24 87.61 -22.70
CA ALA A 594 18.67 88.46 -23.81
C ALA A 594 20.19 88.74 -23.83
N ARG A 595 20.96 88.14 -22.91
CA ARG A 595 22.43 88.31 -22.76
C ARG A 595 22.86 89.77 -22.61
N LEU A 596 22.03 90.60 -21.98
CA LEU A 596 22.29 92.04 -21.82
C LEU A 596 23.16 92.37 -20.59
N CYS A 597 23.53 91.38 -19.78
CA CYS A 597 24.39 91.51 -18.58
C CYS A 597 25.84 91.99 -18.87
N VAL A 598 26.23 92.10 -20.14
CA VAL A 598 27.50 92.72 -20.56
C VAL A 598 27.48 94.24 -20.41
N TYR A 599 26.31 94.88 -20.45
CA TYR A 599 26.20 96.33 -20.29
C TYR A 599 26.09 96.70 -18.81
N ASN A 600 26.85 97.72 -18.40
CA ASN A 600 27.03 98.09 -17.00
C ASN A 600 25.72 98.49 -16.30
N TYR A 601 24.80 99.11 -17.05
CA TYR A 601 23.45 99.44 -16.58
C TYR A 601 22.68 98.19 -16.12
N TYR A 602 22.66 97.14 -16.94
CA TYR A 602 21.98 95.89 -16.61
C TYR A 602 22.71 95.06 -15.55
N LYS A 603 24.05 95.13 -15.51
CA LYS A 603 24.86 94.44 -14.50
C LYS A 603 24.63 94.97 -13.08
N THR A 604 24.28 96.24 -12.95
CA THR A 604 23.97 96.90 -11.68
C THR A 604 22.49 96.83 -11.34
N ALA A 605 21.60 97.03 -12.31
CA ALA A 605 20.16 96.95 -12.10
C ALA A 605 19.65 95.51 -11.85
N CYS A 606 20.32 94.51 -12.43
CA CYS A 606 20.02 93.08 -12.30
C CYS A 606 21.21 92.31 -11.72
N CYS A 607 21.72 92.81 -10.59
CA CYS A 607 22.94 92.34 -9.94
C CYS A 607 22.91 90.83 -9.64
N ALA A 608 21.89 90.36 -8.91
CA ALA A 608 21.80 88.96 -8.49
C ALA A 608 21.61 88.02 -9.69
N SER A 609 20.76 88.41 -10.63
CA SER A 609 20.47 87.63 -11.85
C SER A 609 21.69 87.53 -12.78
N CYS A 610 22.44 88.63 -12.99
CA CYS A 610 23.63 88.63 -13.83
C CYS A 610 24.84 87.94 -13.17
N MET A 611 24.99 88.03 -11.84
CA MET A 611 26.03 87.33 -11.09
C MET A 611 25.85 85.81 -11.12
N ARG A 612 24.62 85.32 -10.98
CA ARG A 612 24.30 83.87 -11.04
C ARG A 612 24.67 83.23 -12.39
N VAL A 613 24.63 84.00 -13.49
CA VAL A 613 25.03 83.49 -14.82
C VAL A 613 26.53 83.60 -15.06
N ALA A 614 27.19 84.61 -14.52
CA ALA A 614 28.65 84.72 -14.56
C ALA A 614 29.35 83.55 -13.84
N GLN A 615 28.75 83.01 -12.78
CA GLN A 615 29.26 81.83 -12.07
C GLN A 615 28.96 80.49 -12.77
N ARG A 616 28.07 80.45 -13.77
CA ARG A 616 27.68 79.23 -14.50
C ARG A 616 28.50 78.94 -15.75
N GLN A 617 29.50 79.76 -16.09
CA GLN A 617 30.44 79.43 -17.17
C GLN A 617 31.86 79.18 -16.63
N PRO A 618 32.22 77.92 -16.36
CA PRO A 618 33.59 77.48 -16.52
C PRO A 618 33.86 77.26 -18.01
N GLY A 619 34.48 78.25 -18.64
CA GLY A 619 35.44 78.10 -19.72
C GLY A 619 34.99 77.47 -21.05
N TYR A 620 34.75 78.31 -22.05
CA TYR A 620 35.32 78.04 -23.38
C TYR A 620 35.77 79.33 -24.08
N ARG A 621 37.00 79.76 -23.76
CA ARG A 621 37.86 80.50 -24.69
C ARG A 621 38.96 79.55 -25.17
N GLY A 622 38.69 78.97 -26.34
CA GLY A 622 39.56 78.66 -27.47
C GLY A 622 40.98 78.09 -27.28
N ARG A 623 41.27 77.07 -28.10
CA ARG A 623 42.45 77.09 -28.98
C ARG A 623 42.01 76.79 -30.42
N ARG A 624 42.74 77.44 -31.34
CA ARG A 624 42.69 77.47 -32.82
C ARG A 624 41.93 76.37 -33.53
#